data_AF-A0A4U1CVJ4-F1
#
_entry.id   AF-A0A4U1CVJ4-F1
#
_cell.length_a   1.000
_cell.length_b   1.000
_cell.length_c   1.000
_cell.angle_alpha   90.00
_cell.angle_beta   90.00
_cell.angle_gamma   90.00
#
_symmetry.space_group_name_H-M   'P 1'
#
loop_
_entity.id
_entity.type
_entity.pdbx_description
1 polymer ?
#
loop_
_entity_poly.entity_id
_entity_poly.type
_entity_poly.pdbx_seq_one_letter_code
_entity_poly.pdbx_strand_id
1 'polypeptide(L)' 'MNWENEDYLSNLIHIHGTADKIFPIKNIRNVIEIPTGGHFMIVNKASQIEQLIFDLLKNL' A
#
# COMPACT_ATOMS: atom_id res chain seq x y z
N MET A 1 -3.65 -23.22 -10.59
CA MET A 1 -3.39 -21.89 -10.01
C MET A 1 -2.28 -22.12 -9.00
N ASN A 2 -1.02 -22.10 -9.45
CA ASN A 2 0.12 -22.61 -8.67
C ASN A 2 1.20 -21.53 -8.56
N TRP A 3 0.80 -20.29 -8.29
CA TRP A 3 1.77 -19.22 -8.11
C TRP A 3 2.25 -19.21 -6.66
N GLU A 4 3.53 -19.55 -6.49
CA GLU A 4 4.26 -19.61 -5.22
C GLU A 4 5.42 -18.62 -5.26
N ASN A 5 5.14 -17.31 -5.39
CA ASN A 5 6.21 -16.32 -5.24
C ASN A 5 6.51 -16.13 -3.75
N GLU A 6 7.71 -16.55 -3.37
CA GLU A 6 8.26 -16.37 -2.03
C GLU A 6 9.17 -15.13 -1.94
N ASP A 7 9.61 -14.61 -3.09
CA ASP A 7 10.58 -13.52 -3.18
C ASP A 7 9.91 -12.14 -3.11
N TYR A 8 10.28 -11.36 -2.08
CA TYR A 8 9.97 -9.94 -2.00
C TYR A 8 11.07 -9.10 -2.67
N LEU A 9 10.67 -8.18 -3.55
CA LEU A 9 11.60 -7.23 -4.15
C LEU A 9 12.15 -6.27 -3.08
N SER A 10 13.47 -6.09 -3.06
CA SER A 10 14.16 -5.26 -2.05
C SER A 10 13.82 -3.77 -2.10
N ASN A 11 13.33 -3.30 -3.25
CA ASN A 11 12.94 -1.91 -3.50
C ASN A 11 11.41 -1.74 -3.65
N LEU A 12 10.62 -2.65 -3.09
CA LEU A 12 9.16 -2.56 -3.11
C LEU A 12 8.66 -1.61 -2.03
N ILE A 13 7.93 -0.58 -2.46
CA ILE A 13 7.10 0.25 -1.59
C ILE A 13 5.65 -0.24 -1.74
N HIS A 14 5.10 -0.76 -0.65
CA HIS A 14 3.70 -1.18 -0.60
C HIS A 14 2.91 -0.21 0.28
N ILE A 15 1.89 0.44 -0.28
CA ILE A 15 0.98 1.35 0.42
C ILE A 15 -0.40 0.69 0.47
N HIS A 16 -1.01 0.55 1.65
CA HIS A 16 -2.29 -0.14 1.81
C HIS A 16 -3.26 0.57 2.75
N GLY A 17 -4.56 0.48 2.47
CA GLY A 17 -5.60 1.10 3.28
C GLY A 17 -6.06 0.22 4.45
N THR A 18 -6.13 0.78 5.66
CA THR A 18 -6.52 0.00 6.86
C THR A 18 -7.98 -0.43 6.89
N ALA A 19 -8.83 0.20 6.07
CA ALA A 19 -10.25 -0.08 5.93
C ALA A 19 -10.60 -0.79 4.60
N ASP A 20 -9.61 -1.33 3.88
CA ASP A 20 -9.86 -2.15 2.70
C ASP A 20 -10.60 -3.44 3.11
N LYS A 21 -11.81 -3.61 2.57
CA LYS A 21 -12.69 -4.76 2.83
C LYS A 21 -12.48 -5.90 1.83
N ILE A 22 -11.91 -5.61 0.66
CA ILE A 22 -11.61 -6.59 -0.38
C ILE A 22 -10.30 -7.32 -0.02
N PHE A 23 -9.30 -6.55 0.41
CA PHE A 23 -8.02 -7.06 0.88
C PHE A 23 -7.77 -6.62 2.33
N PRO A 24 -8.22 -7.40 3.33
CA PRO A 24 -8.12 -7.02 4.74
C PRO A 24 -6.66 -6.84 5.19
N ILE A 25 -6.36 -5.70 5.81
CA ILE A 25 -5.01 -5.33 6.27
C ILE A 25 -4.38 -6.37 7.20
N LYS A 26 -5.17 -7.11 7.98
CA LYS A 26 -4.69 -8.18 8.89
C LYS A 26 -3.92 -9.31 8.19
N ASN A 27 -4.12 -9.49 6.88
CA ASN A 27 -3.46 -10.51 6.07
C ASN A 27 -2.24 -9.96 5.31
N ILE A 28 -1.95 -8.66 5.44
CA ILE A 28 -0.94 -7.96 4.67
C ILE A 28 0.16 -7.48 5.64
N ARG A 29 1.42 -7.60 5.23
CA ARG A 29 2.59 -7.28 6.06
C ARG A 29 3.54 -6.39 5.26
N ASN A 30 4.44 -5.69 5.96
CA ASN A 30 5.46 -4.83 5.37
C ASN A 30 4.88 -3.76 4.44
N VAL A 31 3.89 -3.01 4.94
CA VAL A 31 3.23 -1.95 4.16
C VAL A 31 3.24 -0.63 4.93
N ILE A 32 3.13 0.45 4.19
CA ILE A 32 2.77 1.76 4.70
C ILE A 32 1.25 1.83 4.76
N GLU A 33 0.73 1.99 5.96
CA GLU A 33 -0.72 2.05 6.19
C GLU A 33 -1.28 3.44 5.90
N ILE A 34 -2.43 3.49 5.22
CA ILE A 34 -3.27 4.67 5.10
C ILE A 34 -4.46 4.50 6.04
N PRO A 35 -4.45 5.16 7.22
CA PRO A 35 -5.56 5.07 8.16
C PRO A 35 -6.87 5.47 7.48
N THR A 36 -7.93 4.70 7.72
CA THR A 36 -9.26 4.89 7.10
C THR A 36 -9.28 4.74 5.58
N GLY A 37 -8.16 4.36 4.94
CA GLY A 37 -8.09 4.08 3.52
C GLY A 37 -8.84 2.80 3.18
N GLY A 38 -9.81 2.87 2.27
CA GLY A 38 -10.46 1.68 1.72
C GLY A 38 -9.74 1.21 0.45
N HIS A 39 -10.36 0.24 -0.26
CA HIS A 39 -9.84 -0.25 -1.53
C HIS A 39 -9.61 0.86 -2.58
N PHE A 40 -10.55 1.80 -2.66
CA PHE A 40 -10.51 2.95 -3.58
C PHE A 40 -9.77 4.18 -3.01
N MET A 41 -8.82 3.99 -2.09
CA MET A 41 -8.12 5.10 -1.44
C MET A 41 -7.36 6.01 -2.41
N ILE A 42 -6.95 5.48 -3.58
CA ILE A 42 -6.31 6.27 -4.64
C ILE A 42 -7.20 7.41 -5.15
N VAL A 43 -8.53 7.25 -5.07
CA VAL A 43 -9.48 8.27 -5.51
C VAL A 43 -9.84 9.22 -4.36
N ASN A 44 -10.23 8.67 -3.21
CA ASN A 44 -10.78 9.49 -2.12
C ASN A 44 -9.71 10.05 -1.16
N LYS A 45 -8.46 9.63 -1.28
CA LYS A 45 -7.29 10.12 -0.53
C LYS A 45 -6.13 10.46 -1.48
N ALA A 46 -6.42 10.83 -2.73
CA ALA A 46 -5.44 11.10 -3.77
C ALA A 46 -4.32 12.04 -3.32
N SER A 47 -4.65 13.19 -2.73
CA SER A 47 -3.65 14.18 -2.29
C SER A 47 -2.72 13.66 -1.18
N GLN A 48 -3.24 12.84 -0.26
CA GLN A 48 -2.42 12.22 0.79
C GLN A 48 -1.43 11.20 0.18
N ILE A 49 -1.90 10.41 -0.77
CA ILE A 49 -1.10 9.38 -1.45
C ILE A 49 -0.05 10.05 -2.34
N GLU A 50 -0.41 11.10 -3.07
CA GLU A 50 0.50 11.89 -3.89
C GLU A 50 1.67 12.43 -3.06
N GLN A 51 1.36 13.11 -1.94
CA GLN A 51 2.39 13.65 -1.05
C GLN A 51 3.31 12.54 -0.51
N LEU A 52 2.73 11.42 -0.09
CA LEU A 52 3.49 10.26 0.39
C LEU A 52 4.43 9.71 -0.70
N ILE A 53 3.96 9.57 -1.94
CA ILE A 53 4.79 9.10 -3.05
C ILE A 53 5.95 10.07 -3.29
N PHE A 54 5.71 11.38 -3.35
CA PHE A 54 6.78 12.35 -3.54
C PHE A 54 7.83 12.29 -2.43
N ASP A 55 7.41 12.14 -1.18
CA ASP A 55 8.35 12.09 -0.06
C ASP A 55 9.15 10.78 -0.02
N LEU A 56 8.56 9.65 -0.42
CA LEU A 56 9.27 8.39 -0.56
C LEU A 56 10.32 8.46 -1.69
N LEU A 57 9.96 9.07 -2.82
CA LEU A 57 10.86 9.18 -3.98
C LEU A 57 12.02 10.17 -3.75
N LYS A 58 11.88 11.18 -2.90
CA LYS A 58 12.98 12.09 -2.54
C LYS A 58 14.10 11.41 -1.75
N ASN A 59 13.80 10.29 -1.09
CA ASN A 59 14.73 9.58 -0.21
C ASN A 59 15.33 8.32 -0.87
N LEU A 60 15.07 8.12 -2.17
CA LEU A 60 15.73 7.14 -3.04
C LEU A 60 16.88 7.78 -3.79
#